data_AF-A0A5C7LJN6-F1
#
_entry.id   AF-A0A5C7LJN6-F1
#
_cell.length_a   1.000
_cell.length_b   1.000
_cell.length_c   1.000
_cell.angle_alpha   90.00
_cell.angle_beta   90.00
_cell.angle_gamma   90.00
#
_symmetry.space_group_name_H-M   'P 1'
#
loop_
_entity.id
_entity.type
_entity.pdbx_description
1 polymer ?
#
loop_
_entity_poly.entity_id
_entity_poly.type
_entity_poly.pdbx_seq_one_letter_code
_entity_poly.pdbx_strand_id
1 'polypeptide(L)'
;MLYLDSDSKFPADRTGDCGDSLVRASILKLCGRGSTFSILEYEIKPGWLVRHPKQEPWNNRFNLTRDQLMCAIAALVKYGHHDAVKRIFYARMKQCFFTQSWQRDYPGTWKKPWPHIMRGGDAKDEGKLRLFDFADPLWPNHISCLILGGRVYLAYPFLIIGYIFHFVFMAFHSVEKEQNQMLCECFCLGTKKIFNKLKPRWILGSLNYWQSKDEIEYHLMLMECFLEGRRKLKRGQIG
;
A
#
# COMPACT_ATOMS: atom_id res chain seq x y z
N MET A 1 -20.70 -0.49 -0.01
CA MET A 1 -20.91 0.90 0.44
C MET A 1 -19.59 1.42 0.97
N LEU A 2 -19.28 2.73 0.91
CA LEU A 2 -18.08 3.22 1.59
C LEU A 2 -18.36 3.35 3.09
N TYR A 3 -17.70 2.52 3.89
CA TYR A 3 -17.79 2.57 5.34
C TYR A 3 -16.72 3.54 5.87
N LEU A 4 -17.17 4.54 6.63
CA LEU A 4 -16.31 5.45 7.37
C LEU A 4 -16.54 5.21 8.86
N ASP A 5 -15.47 5.25 9.64
CA ASP A 5 -15.54 5.31 11.10
C ASP A 5 -16.32 6.59 11.50
N SER A 6 -17.34 6.41 12.33
CA SER A 6 -18.26 7.48 12.75
C SER A 6 -17.56 8.64 13.44
N ASP A 7 -16.50 8.34 14.18
CA ASP A 7 -15.83 9.29 15.08
C ASP A 7 -14.65 9.94 14.37
N SER A 8 -13.92 9.15 13.58
CA SER A 8 -12.67 9.57 12.98
C SER A 8 -12.78 10.00 11.52
N LYS A 9 -13.86 9.61 10.83
CA LYS A 9 -14.11 9.80 9.38
C LYS A 9 -13.10 9.14 8.44
N PHE A 10 -12.23 8.28 8.97
CA PHE A 10 -11.34 7.47 8.15
C PHE A 10 -12.07 6.22 7.63
N PRO A 11 -11.61 5.62 6.53
CA PRO A 11 -12.23 4.41 5.99
C PRO A 11 -12.10 3.22 6.95
N ALA A 12 -13.21 2.54 7.17
CA ALA A 12 -13.30 1.30 7.94
C ALA A 12 -13.86 0.20 7.03
N ASP A 13 -13.92 -1.03 7.54
CA ASP A 13 -14.73 -2.08 6.94
C ASP A 13 -16.19 -2.02 7.44
N ARG A 14 -17.04 -2.95 6.99
CA ARG A 14 -18.45 -3.02 7.38
C ARG A 14 -18.69 -3.27 8.88
N THR A 15 -17.68 -3.78 9.59
CA THR A 15 -17.72 -4.08 11.03
C THR A 15 -17.15 -2.94 11.88
N GLY A 16 -16.63 -1.88 11.24
CA GLY A 16 -15.92 -0.79 11.92
C GLY A 16 -14.43 -1.07 12.17
N ASP A 17 -13.88 -2.12 11.57
CA ASP A 17 -12.45 -2.44 11.71
C ASP A 17 -11.59 -1.60 10.74
N CYS A 18 -10.65 -0.82 11.30
CA CYS A 18 -9.76 0.03 10.51
C CYS A 18 -8.39 -0.60 10.21
N GLY A 19 -8.25 -1.93 10.31
CA GLY A 19 -6.98 -2.63 10.06
C GLY A 19 -6.38 -2.38 8.67
N ASP A 20 -7.24 -2.20 7.65
CA ASP A 20 -6.85 -1.86 6.28
C ASP A 20 -7.18 -0.40 5.90
N SER A 21 -7.39 0.48 6.89
CA SER A 21 -7.82 1.86 6.66
C SER A 21 -6.86 2.64 5.74
N LEU A 22 -5.55 2.52 5.94
CA LEU A 22 -4.58 3.19 5.07
C LEU A 22 -4.65 2.72 3.61
N VAL A 23 -4.93 1.43 3.35
CA VAL A 23 -5.10 0.92 1.96
C VAL A 23 -6.31 1.58 1.32
N ARG A 24 -7.45 1.54 2.02
CA ARG A 24 -8.71 2.14 1.57
C ARG A 24 -8.59 3.64 1.33
N ALA A 25 -7.98 4.35 2.28
CA ALA A 25 -7.71 5.77 2.21
C ALA A 25 -6.84 6.12 1.00
N SER A 26 -5.79 5.32 0.78
CA SER A 26 -4.89 5.50 -0.35
C SER A 26 -5.61 5.30 -1.69
N ILE A 27 -6.48 4.29 -1.81
CA ILE A 27 -7.27 4.05 -3.03
C ILE A 27 -8.24 5.20 -3.28
N LEU A 28 -8.97 5.65 -2.26
CA LEU A 28 -9.87 6.80 -2.36
C LEU A 28 -9.10 8.02 -2.89
N LYS A 29 -7.96 8.34 -2.27
CA LYS A 29 -7.09 9.43 -2.72
C LYS A 29 -6.61 9.23 -4.15
N LEU A 30 -6.10 8.05 -4.49
CA LEU A 30 -5.66 7.69 -5.84
C LEU A 30 -6.76 7.84 -6.88
N CYS A 31 -8.03 7.69 -6.50
CA CYS A 31 -9.18 7.86 -7.38
C CYS A 31 -9.79 9.27 -7.32
N GLY A 32 -9.18 10.20 -6.57
CA GLY A 32 -9.66 11.58 -6.45
C GLY A 32 -10.87 11.73 -5.52
N ARG A 33 -11.10 10.73 -4.67
CA ARG A 33 -12.15 10.68 -3.65
C ARG A 33 -11.54 10.88 -2.25
N GLY A 34 -12.40 10.94 -1.22
CA GLY A 34 -11.96 11.06 0.17
C GLY A 34 -11.52 12.47 0.57
N SER A 35 -12.36 13.47 0.32
CA SER A 35 -12.14 14.86 0.80
C SER A 35 -12.22 14.99 2.32
N THR A 36 -12.72 13.97 3.02
CA THR A 36 -13.01 13.98 4.46
C THR A 36 -11.81 13.73 5.37
N PHE A 37 -10.68 13.26 4.84
CA PHE A 37 -9.45 13.00 5.60
C PHE A 37 -8.21 13.39 4.78
N SER A 38 -7.11 13.70 5.45
CA SER A 38 -5.81 13.87 4.80
C SER A 38 -4.98 12.59 4.90
N ILE A 39 -4.33 12.19 3.80
CA ILE A 39 -3.41 11.04 3.83
C ILE A 39 -2.19 11.30 4.74
N LEU A 40 -1.87 12.58 4.98
CA LEU A 40 -0.81 12.97 5.90
C LEU A 40 -1.15 12.70 7.37
N GLU A 41 -2.43 12.55 7.73
CA GLU A 41 -2.84 12.22 9.11
C GLU A 41 -2.38 10.82 9.54
N TYR A 42 -2.08 9.94 8.58
CA TYR A 42 -1.48 8.63 8.86
C TYR A 42 0.01 8.74 9.23
N GLU A 43 0.68 9.88 8.99
CA GLU A 43 2.05 10.14 9.42
C GLU A 43 2.09 10.68 10.86
N ILE A 44 2.12 9.78 11.84
CA ILE A 44 2.13 10.16 13.26
C ILE A 44 3.46 10.80 13.72
N LYS A 45 4.55 10.55 12.98
CA LYS A 45 5.90 11.14 13.17
C LYS A 45 6.59 11.21 11.82
N PRO A 46 7.53 12.15 11.60
CA PRO A 46 8.37 12.22 10.40
C PRO A 46 8.86 10.86 9.87
N GLY A 47 8.28 10.37 8.77
CA GLY A 47 8.62 9.10 8.11
C GLY A 47 8.02 7.83 8.72
N TRP A 48 7.09 7.96 9.67
CA TRP A 48 6.40 6.86 10.35
C TRP A 48 4.90 6.93 10.09
N LEU A 49 4.39 5.94 9.37
CA LEU A 49 2.97 5.78 9.09
C LEU A 49 2.31 4.76 10.03
N VAL A 50 1.00 4.82 10.20
CA VAL A 50 0.19 3.82 10.90
C VAL A 50 -0.94 3.30 10.00
N ARG A 51 -1.56 2.18 10.38
CA ARG A 51 -2.71 1.64 9.63
C ARG A 51 -3.94 2.49 9.78
N HIS A 52 -4.12 3.07 10.96
CA HIS A 52 -5.18 4.01 11.28
C HIS A 52 -4.70 5.01 12.36
N PRO A 53 -5.00 6.32 12.28
CA PRO A 53 -4.42 7.29 13.20
C PRO A 53 -4.98 7.25 14.63
N LYS A 54 -6.23 6.78 14.81
CA LYS A 54 -6.96 6.96 16.08
C LYS A 54 -7.42 5.67 16.77
N GLN A 55 -7.65 4.60 16.02
CA GLN A 55 -8.21 3.34 16.56
C GLN A 55 -7.10 2.41 17.01
N GLU A 56 -7.23 1.86 18.22
CA GLU A 56 -6.39 0.77 18.71
C GLU A 56 -6.90 -0.58 18.20
N PRO A 57 -6.01 -1.52 17.85
CA PRO A 57 -4.56 -1.42 17.92
C PRO A 57 -3.90 -0.85 16.63
N TRP A 58 -4.70 -0.39 15.68
CA TRP A 58 -4.27 0.02 14.34
C TRP A 58 -3.43 1.31 14.27
N ASN A 59 -3.41 2.08 15.34
CA ASN A 59 -2.49 3.20 15.59
C ASN A 59 -1.08 2.75 16.01
N ASN A 60 -0.81 1.45 16.07
CA ASN A 60 0.53 0.93 16.37
C ASN A 60 1.54 1.25 15.26
N ARG A 61 2.50 2.13 15.59
CA ARG A 61 3.60 2.55 14.70
C ARG A 61 4.55 1.44 14.25
N PHE A 62 4.51 0.29 14.90
CA PHE A 62 5.30 -0.89 14.59
C PHE A 62 4.47 -2.00 13.92
N ASN A 63 3.28 -1.67 13.43
CA ASN A 63 2.45 -2.57 12.64
C ASN A 63 2.01 -1.94 11.32
N LEU A 64 2.95 -1.63 10.41
CA LEU A 64 2.62 -1.23 9.04
C LEU A 64 3.22 -2.21 8.04
N THR A 65 2.37 -2.88 7.30
CA THR A 65 2.79 -3.85 6.29
C THR A 65 3.23 -3.18 5.00
N ARG A 66 3.85 -3.96 4.12
CA ARG A 66 4.39 -3.50 2.85
C ARG A 66 3.31 -3.00 1.87
N ASP A 67 2.21 -3.72 1.76
CA ASP A 67 1.07 -3.40 0.90
C ASP A 67 0.44 -2.05 1.28
N GLN A 68 0.26 -1.82 2.58
CA GLN A 68 -0.20 -0.56 3.15
C GLN A 68 0.76 0.59 2.82
N LEU A 69 2.05 0.38 3.03
CA LEU A 69 3.08 1.37 2.71
C LEU A 69 3.05 1.74 1.22
N MET A 70 3.04 0.77 0.32
CA MET A 70 3.06 1.02 -1.13
C MET A 70 1.81 1.75 -1.62
N CYS A 71 0.64 1.42 -1.07
CA CYS A 71 -0.57 2.18 -1.37
C CYS A 71 -0.45 3.64 -0.90
N ALA A 72 0.07 3.86 0.31
CA ALA A 72 0.26 5.20 0.87
C ALA A 72 1.24 6.05 0.04
N ILE A 73 2.35 5.46 -0.41
CA ILE A 73 3.31 6.17 -1.26
C ILE A 73 2.63 6.63 -2.55
N ALA A 74 1.87 5.77 -3.23
CA ALA A 74 1.19 6.14 -4.46
C ALA A 74 0.19 7.29 -4.24
N ALA A 75 -0.57 7.26 -3.15
CA ALA A 75 -1.48 8.33 -2.78
C ALA A 75 -0.74 9.64 -2.48
N LEU A 76 0.33 9.63 -1.67
CA LEU A 76 1.14 10.80 -1.36
C LEU A 76 1.74 11.43 -2.62
N VAL A 77 2.26 10.60 -3.53
CA VAL A 77 2.83 11.04 -4.82
C VAL A 77 1.76 11.72 -5.68
N LYS A 78 0.55 11.15 -5.76
CA LYS A 78 -0.54 11.75 -6.55
C LYS A 78 -0.87 13.18 -6.12
N TYR A 79 -0.81 13.47 -4.82
CA TYR A 79 -1.11 14.80 -4.27
C TYR A 79 0.13 15.69 -4.09
N GLY A 80 1.29 15.28 -4.63
CA GLY A 80 2.51 16.10 -4.59
C GLY A 80 3.17 16.19 -3.21
N HIS A 81 2.83 15.31 -2.27
CA HIS A 81 3.43 15.27 -0.93
C HIS A 81 4.81 14.59 -0.93
N HIS A 82 5.70 15.04 -1.82
CA HIS A 82 7.02 14.46 -2.03
C HIS A 82 7.92 14.52 -0.78
N ASP A 83 7.79 15.56 0.05
CA ASP A 83 8.57 15.66 1.27
C ASP A 83 8.18 14.62 2.33
N ALA A 84 6.89 14.25 2.41
CA ALA A 84 6.46 13.14 3.27
C ALA A 84 7.08 11.83 2.79
N VAL A 85 7.03 11.54 1.48
CA VAL A 85 7.67 10.35 0.90
C VAL A 85 9.18 10.35 1.12
N LYS A 86 9.84 11.50 1.01
CA LYS A 86 11.28 11.66 1.31
C LYS A 86 11.61 11.34 2.77
N ARG A 87 10.79 11.80 3.73
CA ARG A 87 10.95 11.41 5.14
C ARG A 87 10.78 9.92 5.35
N ILE A 88 9.80 9.31 4.68
CA ILE A 88 9.60 7.86 4.71
C ILE A 88 10.83 7.14 4.14
N PHE A 89 11.37 7.57 3.00
CA PHE A 89 12.58 7.00 2.41
C PHE A 89 13.73 6.96 3.43
N TYR A 90 14.04 8.09 4.07
CA TYR A 90 15.13 8.14 5.05
C TYR A 90 14.83 7.33 6.31
N ALA A 91 13.57 7.26 6.76
CA ALA A 91 13.18 6.40 7.87
C ALA A 91 13.35 4.91 7.53
N ARG A 92 12.98 4.49 6.31
CA ARG A 92 13.21 3.12 5.82
C ARG A 92 14.69 2.82 5.68
N MET A 93 15.48 3.74 5.12
CA MET A 93 16.93 3.59 4.97
C MET A 93 17.63 3.35 6.32
N LYS A 94 17.25 4.10 7.37
CA LYS A 94 17.73 3.89 8.75
C LYS A 94 17.34 2.52 9.33
N GLN A 95 16.30 1.89 8.78
CA GLN A 95 15.83 0.56 9.15
C GLN A 95 16.25 -0.50 8.12
N CYS A 96 17.34 -0.27 7.38
CA CYS A 96 17.83 -1.19 6.35
C CYS A 96 16.76 -1.60 5.32
N PHE A 97 15.85 -0.68 5.00
CA PHE A 97 14.71 -0.86 4.10
C PHE A 97 13.72 -1.95 4.53
N PHE A 98 13.52 -2.15 5.83
CA PHE A 98 12.39 -2.91 6.36
C PHE A 98 11.13 -2.03 6.54
N THR A 99 9.94 -2.62 6.42
CA THR A 99 8.66 -1.98 6.75
C THR A 99 8.54 -1.74 8.26
N GLN A 100 7.50 -1.02 8.67
CA GLN A 100 7.22 -0.85 10.10
C GLN A 100 6.44 -2.06 10.64
N SER A 101 6.61 -3.28 10.14
CA SER A 101 5.89 -4.47 10.61
C SER A 101 6.73 -5.29 11.60
N TRP A 102 7.28 -4.62 12.63
CA TRP A 102 8.10 -5.26 13.66
C TRP A 102 7.28 -5.94 14.76
N GLN A 103 6.04 -5.49 14.93
CA GLN A 103 5.01 -6.09 15.75
C GLN A 103 3.89 -6.62 14.86
N ARG A 104 3.06 -7.50 15.41
CA ARG A 104 1.81 -7.96 14.79
C ARG A 104 0.72 -6.93 15.12
N ASP A 105 -0.52 -7.37 15.27
CA ASP A 105 -1.66 -6.47 15.42
C ASP A 105 -1.56 -5.60 16.68
N TYR A 106 -1.24 -6.20 17.82
CA TYR A 106 -1.23 -5.52 19.12
C TYR A 106 0.16 -5.03 19.56
N PRO A 107 0.27 -3.88 20.26
CA PRO A 107 1.51 -3.45 20.88
C PRO A 107 2.13 -4.53 21.78
N GLY A 108 3.45 -4.71 21.68
CA GLY A 108 4.19 -5.72 22.44
C GLY A 108 4.27 -7.10 21.77
N THR A 109 3.53 -7.35 20.69
CA THR A 109 3.58 -8.60 19.91
C THR A 109 4.77 -8.63 18.92
N TRP A 110 5.99 -8.43 19.43
CA TRP A 110 7.19 -8.38 18.59
C TRP A 110 7.40 -9.69 17.80
N LYS A 111 7.73 -9.53 16.51
CA LYS A 111 8.21 -10.62 15.66
C LYS A 111 9.61 -11.04 16.11
N LYS A 112 9.92 -12.33 15.99
CA LYS A 112 11.19 -12.89 16.48
C LYS A 112 11.94 -13.62 15.36
N PRO A 113 13.24 -13.35 15.19
CA PRO A 113 14.07 -13.92 14.13
C PRO A 113 14.55 -15.35 14.40
N TRP A 114 13.96 -16.03 15.38
CA TRP A 114 14.30 -17.40 15.77
C TRP A 114 13.02 -18.23 15.98
N PRO A 115 13.12 -19.57 16.01
CA PRO A 115 11.96 -20.43 16.18
C PRO A 115 11.17 -20.11 17.44
N HIS A 116 9.86 -19.86 17.31
CA HIS A 116 8.99 -19.58 18.44
C HIS A 116 7.53 -19.94 18.13
N ILE A 117 6.76 -20.15 19.19
CA ILE A 117 5.31 -20.29 19.10
C ILE A 117 4.70 -18.89 18.98
N MET A 118 3.85 -18.72 17.98
CA MET A 118 3.11 -17.49 17.74
C MET A 118 2.15 -17.21 18.91
N ARG A 119 2.25 -16.00 19.46
CA ARG A 119 1.36 -15.47 20.50
C ARG A 119 0.95 -14.05 20.13
N GLY A 120 -0.36 -13.80 20.13
CA GLY A 120 -0.95 -12.53 19.72
C GLY A 120 -0.87 -12.26 18.20
N GLY A 121 -1.84 -11.52 17.68
CA GLY A 121 -2.01 -11.24 16.25
C GLY A 121 -3.22 -11.97 15.67
N ASP A 122 -3.09 -12.40 14.42
CA ASP A 122 -4.11 -13.13 13.67
C ASP A 122 -4.49 -14.46 14.38
N ALA A 123 -5.75 -14.62 14.77
CA ALA A 123 -6.22 -15.78 15.54
C ALA A 123 -5.92 -17.13 14.85
N LYS A 124 -5.86 -17.12 13.50
CA LYS A 124 -5.52 -18.29 12.70
C LYS A 124 -4.08 -18.78 12.89
N ASP A 125 -3.18 -17.94 13.36
CA ASP A 125 -1.75 -18.25 13.51
C ASP A 125 -1.33 -18.50 14.95
N GLU A 126 -2.21 -18.25 15.92
CA GLU A 126 -1.94 -18.49 17.32
C GLU A 126 -1.60 -19.97 17.59
N GLY A 127 -0.55 -20.21 18.38
CA GLY A 127 -0.09 -21.57 18.69
C GLY A 127 0.76 -22.25 17.63
N LYS A 128 0.87 -21.69 16.41
CA LYS A 128 1.74 -22.26 15.36
C LYS A 128 3.22 -21.96 15.62
N LEU A 129 4.08 -22.91 15.28
CA LEU A 129 5.53 -22.71 15.25
C LEU A 129 5.91 -21.90 14.00
N ARG A 130 6.61 -20.79 14.19
CA ARG A 130 7.32 -20.09 13.11
C ARG A 130 8.81 -20.21 13.33
N LEU A 131 9.53 -20.61 12.30
CA LEU A 131 11.00 -20.70 12.33
C LEU A 131 11.64 -19.31 12.33
N PHE A 132 11.10 -18.40 11.54
CA PHE A 132 11.60 -17.05 11.34
C PHE A 132 10.42 -16.10 11.18
N ASP A 133 10.41 -14.98 11.91
CA ASP A 133 9.41 -13.93 11.79
C ASP A 133 10.08 -12.57 11.87
N PHE A 134 10.02 -11.81 10.78
CA PHE A 134 10.68 -10.52 10.64
C PHE A 134 9.70 -9.47 10.11
N ALA A 135 10.07 -8.20 10.24
CA ALA A 135 9.43 -7.16 9.44
C ALA A 135 9.62 -7.46 7.95
N ASP A 136 8.69 -7.01 7.12
CA ASP A 136 8.75 -7.29 5.69
C ASP A 136 9.89 -6.46 5.07
N PRO A 137 10.81 -7.08 4.33
CA PRO A 137 11.81 -6.32 3.59
C PRO A 137 11.16 -5.59 2.42
N LEU A 138 11.69 -4.40 2.08
CA LEU A 138 11.37 -3.72 0.84
C LEU A 138 12.28 -4.20 -0.28
N TRP A 139 11.68 -4.79 -1.31
CA TRP A 139 12.36 -5.13 -2.55
C TRP A 139 12.81 -3.86 -3.30
N PRO A 140 13.82 -3.97 -4.19
CA PRO A 140 14.36 -2.83 -4.93
C PRO A 140 13.30 -1.98 -5.68
N ASN A 141 12.26 -2.59 -6.25
CA ASN A 141 11.15 -1.88 -6.89
C ASN A 141 10.34 -1.02 -5.92
N HIS A 142 10.15 -1.47 -4.68
CA HIS A 142 9.48 -0.69 -3.63
C HIS A 142 10.34 0.50 -3.20
N ILE A 143 11.66 0.29 -3.09
CA ILE A 143 12.62 1.35 -2.80
C ILE A 143 12.62 2.39 -3.93
N SER A 144 12.55 1.97 -5.20
CA SER A 144 12.40 2.88 -6.33
C SER A 144 11.13 3.73 -6.28
N CYS A 145 10.01 3.19 -5.79
CA CYS A 145 8.79 3.98 -5.55
C CYS A 145 9.05 5.12 -4.54
N LEU A 146 9.81 4.85 -3.48
CA LEU A 146 10.23 5.86 -2.50
C LEU A 146 11.22 6.87 -3.09
N ILE A 147 12.19 6.42 -3.89
CA ILE A 147 13.18 7.30 -4.53
C ILE A 147 12.50 8.29 -5.48
N LEU A 148 11.66 7.80 -6.40
CA LEU A 148 10.93 8.65 -7.34
C LEU A 148 9.89 9.50 -6.61
N GLY A 149 9.10 8.89 -5.73
CA GLY A 149 8.05 9.59 -5.01
C GLY A 149 8.57 10.66 -4.06
N GLY A 150 9.73 10.44 -3.45
CA GLY A 150 10.40 11.40 -2.57
C GLY A 150 11.35 12.36 -3.29
N ARG A 151 11.51 12.21 -4.61
CA ARG A 151 12.48 12.96 -5.43
C ARG A 151 13.89 12.95 -4.82
N VAL A 152 14.33 11.76 -4.40
CA VAL A 152 15.64 11.56 -3.78
C VAL A 152 16.69 11.45 -4.88
N TYR A 153 17.02 12.59 -5.51
CA TYR A 153 17.84 12.65 -6.72
C TYR A 153 19.17 11.90 -6.61
N LEU A 154 19.82 11.96 -5.45
CA LEU A 154 21.08 11.25 -5.19
C LEU A 154 20.96 9.71 -5.30
N ALA A 155 19.77 9.17 -5.11
CA ALA A 155 19.50 7.74 -5.20
C ALA A 155 19.01 7.29 -6.59
N TYR A 156 18.89 8.20 -7.56
CA TYR A 156 18.40 7.87 -8.91
C TYR A 156 19.23 6.81 -9.65
N PRO A 157 20.56 6.69 -9.49
CA PRO A 157 21.32 5.60 -10.10
C PRO A 157 20.81 4.20 -9.72
N PHE A 158 20.24 4.03 -8.52
CA PHE A 158 19.68 2.75 -8.07
C PHE A 158 18.33 2.39 -8.72
N LEU A 159 17.70 3.33 -9.43
CA LEU A 159 16.43 3.08 -10.12
C LEU A 159 16.55 1.98 -11.17
N ILE A 160 17.72 1.84 -11.81
CA ILE A 160 17.97 0.79 -12.81
C ILE A 160 17.70 -0.59 -12.20
N ILE A 161 18.28 -0.86 -11.02
CA ILE A 161 18.09 -2.12 -10.30
C ILE A 161 16.61 -2.29 -9.93
N GLY A 162 15.97 -1.24 -9.40
CA GLY A 162 14.56 -1.32 -9.02
C GLY A 162 13.62 -1.55 -10.21
N TYR A 163 13.89 -1.00 -11.40
CA TYR A 163 13.10 -1.29 -12.60
C TYR A 163 13.30 -2.73 -13.08
N ILE A 164 14.52 -3.28 -13.02
CA ILE A 164 14.76 -4.70 -13.33
C ILE A 164 13.90 -5.59 -12.43
N PHE A 165 13.95 -5.37 -11.11
CA PHE A 165 13.12 -6.11 -10.16
C PHE A 165 11.64 -5.90 -10.41
N HIS A 166 11.22 -4.67 -10.71
CA HIS A 166 9.82 -4.34 -10.99
C HIS A 166 9.28 -5.13 -12.17
N PHE A 167 10.02 -5.19 -13.28
CA PHE A 167 9.56 -5.94 -14.45
C PHE A 167 9.56 -7.46 -14.21
N VAL A 168 10.54 -7.98 -13.46
CA VAL A 168 10.55 -9.40 -13.05
C VAL A 168 9.33 -9.71 -12.18
N PHE A 169 9.11 -8.93 -11.11
CA PHE A 169 7.97 -9.10 -10.22
C PHE A 169 6.66 -8.97 -10.98
N MET A 170 6.53 -7.97 -11.86
CA MET A 170 5.36 -7.79 -12.71
C MET A 170 5.10 -9.00 -13.61
N ALA A 171 6.14 -9.60 -14.21
CA ALA A 171 5.99 -10.78 -15.07
C ALA A 171 5.50 -12.00 -14.27
N PHE A 172 6.03 -12.22 -13.08
CA PHE A 172 5.70 -13.37 -12.23
C PHE A 172 4.55 -13.11 -11.23
N HIS A 173 4.01 -11.90 -11.16
CA HIS A 173 2.94 -11.55 -10.24
C HIS A 173 1.70 -12.41 -10.50
N SER A 174 1.22 -13.08 -9.45
CA SER A 174 -0.06 -13.79 -9.49
C SER A 174 -1.20 -12.79 -9.58
N VAL A 175 -2.23 -13.12 -10.35
CA VAL A 175 -3.43 -12.30 -10.50
C VAL A 175 -4.28 -12.29 -9.22
N GLU A 176 -4.13 -13.28 -8.35
CA GLU A 176 -5.00 -13.49 -7.19
C GLU A 176 -4.52 -12.77 -5.92
N LYS A 177 -3.27 -12.31 -5.88
CA LYS A 177 -2.64 -11.80 -4.66
C LYS A 177 -2.14 -10.37 -4.86
N GLU A 178 -2.26 -9.54 -3.81
CA GLU A 178 -1.62 -8.23 -3.69
C GLU A 178 -1.80 -7.26 -4.89
N GLN A 179 -2.94 -7.33 -5.61
CA GLN A 179 -3.18 -6.50 -6.80
C GLN A 179 -3.09 -5.01 -6.50
N ASN A 180 -3.58 -4.57 -5.34
CA ASN A 180 -3.53 -3.16 -4.93
C ASN A 180 -2.08 -2.66 -4.82
N GLN A 181 -1.18 -3.48 -4.27
CA GLN A 181 0.24 -3.14 -4.13
C GLN A 181 0.86 -2.96 -5.53
N MET A 182 0.70 -3.94 -6.42
CA MET A 182 1.26 -3.91 -7.77
C MET A 182 0.72 -2.73 -8.61
N LEU A 183 -0.58 -2.41 -8.51
CA LEU A 183 -1.17 -1.24 -9.15
C LEU A 183 -0.55 0.07 -8.65
N CYS A 184 -0.37 0.20 -7.32
CA CYS A 184 0.24 1.38 -6.71
C CYS A 184 1.73 1.54 -7.09
N GLU A 185 2.47 0.44 -7.14
CA GLU A 185 3.85 0.44 -7.66
C GLU A 185 3.89 0.89 -9.12
N CYS A 186 3.01 0.32 -9.96
CA CYS A 186 2.92 0.72 -11.36
C CYS A 186 2.53 2.19 -11.53
N PHE A 187 1.72 2.74 -10.62
CA PHE A 187 1.39 4.15 -10.58
C PHE A 187 2.65 4.99 -10.31
N CYS A 188 3.42 4.67 -9.27
CA CYS A 188 4.64 5.39 -8.90
C CYS A 188 5.72 5.31 -9.97
N LEU A 189 5.92 4.13 -10.58
CA LEU A 189 6.98 3.86 -11.55
C LEU A 189 6.59 4.20 -13.00
N GLY A 190 5.35 4.65 -13.24
CA GLY A 190 4.88 5.03 -14.57
C GLY A 190 4.62 3.85 -15.53
N THR A 191 4.50 2.62 -15.03
CA THR A 191 4.41 1.40 -15.84
C THR A 191 2.99 0.83 -16.00
N LYS A 192 1.96 1.59 -15.60
CA LYS A 192 0.55 1.16 -15.66
C LYS A 192 0.13 0.56 -17.02
N LYS A 193 0.58 1.16 -18.14
CA LYS A 193 0.28 0.66 -19.50
C LYS A 193 0.85 -0.73 -19.75
N ILE A 194 2.06 -1.00 -19.27
CA ILE A 194 2.74 -2.29 -19.42
C ILE A 194 2.01 -3.34 -18.58
N PHE A 195 1.71 -3.01 -17.32
CA PHE A 195 0.96 -3.90 -16.43
C PHE A 195 -0.40 -4.31 -17.01
N ASN A 196 -1.19 -3.33 -17.49
CA ASN A 196 -2.48 -3.60 -18.11
C ASN A 196 -2.38 -4.49 -19.37
N LYS A 197 -1.25 -4.48 -20.07
CA LYS A 197 -1.00 -5.36 -21.23
C LYS A 197 -0.58 -6.77 -20.80
N LEU A 198 0.30 -6.88 -19.79
CA LEU A 198 0.85 -8.16 -19.33
C LEU A 198 -0.14 -8.94 -18.45
N LYS A 199 -0.98 -8.25 -17.68
CA LYS A 199 -1.86 -8.85 -16.67
C LYS A 199 -3.32 -8.44 -16.87
N PRO A 200 -3.94 -8.62 -18.05
CA PRO A 200 -5.30 -8.15 -18.31
C PRO A 200 -6.34 -8.73 -17.33
N ARG A 201 -6.05 -9.89 -16.71
CA ARG A 201 -6.91 -10.54 -15.71
C ARG A 201 -6.80 -9.94 -14.30
N TRP A 202 -5.93 -8.95 -14.05
CA TRP A 202 -5.83 -8.26 -12.75
C TRP A 202 -7.20 -7.73 -12.28
N ILE A 203 -8.06 -7.36 -13.23
CA ILE A 203 -9.44 -6.93 -13.01
C ILE A 203 -10.22 -7.97 -12.21
N LEU A 204 -10.17 -9.24 -12.63
CA LEU A 204 -10.87 -10.34 -11.96
C LEU A 204 -10.28 -10.60 -10.57
N GLY A 205 -8.96 -10.57 -10.44
CA GLY A 205 -8.29 -10.72 -9.15
C GLY A 205 -8.66 -9.62 -8.15
N SER A 206 -8.70 -8.38 -8.62
CA SER A 206 -9.13 -7.22 -7.83
C SER A 206 -10.60 -7.32 -7.44
N LEU A 207 -11.48 -7.74 -8.37
CA LEU A 207 -12.89 -7.97 -8.10
C LEU A 207 -13.08 -9.02 -6.99
N ASN A 208 -12.46 -10.19 -7.15
CA ASN A 208 -12.55 -11.28 -6.18
C ASN A 208 -12.05 -10.84 -4.79
N TYR A 209 -10.93 -10.12 -4.74
CA TYR A 209 -10.38 -9.59 -3.49
C TYR A 209 -11.38 -8.68 -2.77
N TRP A 210 -11.87 -7.64 -3.44
CA TRP A 210 -12.77 -6.66 -2.83
C TRP A 210 -14.17 -7.21 -2.57
N GLN A 211 -14.64 -8.16 -3.38
CA GLN A 211 -15.91 -8.85 -3.17
C GLN A 211 -15.86 -9.76 -1.95
N SER A 212 -14.75 -10.48 -1.71
CA SER A 212 -14.61 -11.32 -0.50
C SER A 212 -14.58 -10.52 0.80
N LYS A 213 -14.31 -9.21 0.71
CA LYS A 213 -14.38 -8.26 1.84
C LYS A 213 -15.71 -7.51 1.94
N ASP A 214 -16.64 -7.70 1.00
CA ASP A 214 -17.90 -6.94 0.90
C ASP A 214 -17.68 -5.43 0.66
N GLU A 215 -16.69 -5.11 -0.18
CA GLU A 215 -16.16 -3.76 -0.40
C GLU A 215 -15.89 -3.47 -1.89
N ILE A 216 -16.80 -3.92 -2.75
CA ILE A 216 -16.66 -3.87 -4.23
C ILE A 216 -16.45 -2.45 -4.78
N GLU A 217 -16.84 -1.41 -4.06
CA GLU A 217 -16.66 -0.02 -4.50
C GLU A 217 -15.20 0.35 -4.72
N TYR A 218 -14.26 -0.18 -3.92
CA TYR A 218 -12.83 0.09 -4.12
C TYR A 218 -12.33 -0.52 -5.43
N HIS A 219 -12.84 -1.70 -5.81
CA HIS A 219 -12.56 -2.29 -7.12
C HIS A 219 -13.04 -1.38 -8.26
N LEU A 220 -14.29 -0.91 -8.19
CA LEU A 220 -14.86 -0.03 -9.21
C LEU A 220 -14.08 1.28 -9.36
N MET A 221 -13.62 1.85 -8.24
CA MET A 221 -12.76 3.05 -8.24
C MET A 221 -11.40 2.79 -8.87
N LEU A 222 -10.75 1.67 -8.55
CA LEU A 222 -9.48 1.28 -9.18
C LEU A 222 -9.65 1.10 -10.68
N MET A 223 -10.75 0.49 -11.12
CA MET A 223 -11.09 0.34 -12.54
C MET A 223 -11.20 1.69 -13.24
N GLU A 224 -11.94 2.63 -12.65
CA GLU A 224 -12.06 4.01 -13.11
C GLU A 224 -10.67 4.65 -13.24
N CYS A 225 -9.88 4.64 -12.15
CA CYS A 225 -8.59 5.30 -12.09
C CYS A 225 -7.52 4.69 -13.03
N PHE A 226 -7.52 3.37 -13.24
CA PHE A 226 -6.45 2.67 -13.96
C PHE A 226 -6.79 2.31 -15.40
N LEU A 227 -8.06 2.40 -15.82
CA LEU A 227 -8.49 2.12 -17.20
C LEU A 227 -8.98 3.36 -17.97
N GLU A 228 -9.45 4.41 -17.32
CA GLU A 228 -10.08 5.55 -18.02
C GLU A 228 -9.13 6.42 -18.85
N GLY A 229 -7.81 6.24 -18.73
CA GLY A 229 -6.84 6.80 -19.67
C GLY A 229 -7.09 6.42 -21.14
N ARG A 230 -7.92 5.40 -21.43
CA ARG A 230 -8.32 5.02 -22.80
C ARG A 230 -9.50 5.83 -23.38
N ARG A 231 -10.35 6.46 -22.57
CA ARG A 231 -11.58 7.13 -23.06
C ARG A 231 -11.40 8.60 -23.41
N LYS A 232 -10.53 9.34 -22.69
CA LYS A 232 -10.31 10.78 -22.98
C LYS A 232 -9.58 11.04 -24.31
N LEU A 233 -8.77 10.09 -24.81
CA LEU A 233 -8.13 10.18 -26.13
C LEU A 233 -9.11 10.06 -27.31
N LYS A 234 -10.29 9.44 -27.13
CA LYS A 234 -11.31 9.35 -28.19
C LYS A 234 -12.25 10.55 -28.25
N ARG A 235 -12.35 11.35 -27.19
CA ARG A 235 -13.21 12.55 -27.15
C ARG A 235 -12.47 13.84 -27.54
N GLY A 236 -11.14 13.82 -27.63
CA GLY A 236 -10.32 14.95 -28.07
C GLY A 236 -9.91 14.93 -29.55
N GLN A 237 -10.49 14.06 -30.37
CA GLN A 237 -10.27 14.00 -31.83
C GLN A 237 -11.56 14.27 -32.64
N ILE A 238 -12.57 14.86 -31.99
CA ILE A 238 -13.81 15.32 -32.65
C ILE A 238 -14.10 16.75 -32.19
N GLY A 239 -13.10 17.63 -32.34
CA GLY A 239 -13.19 19.07 -32.09
C GLY A 239 -12.25 19.78 -33.04
#